data_AF-A0A1Q8ED64-F1
#
_entry.id   AF-A0A1Q8ED64-F1
#
_cell.length_a   1.000
_cell.length_b   1.000
_cell.length_c   1.000
_cell.angle_alpha   90.00
_cell.angle_beta   90.00
_cell.angle_gamma   90.00
#
_symmetry.space_group_name_H-M   'P 1'
#
loop_
_entity.id
_entity.type
_entity.pdbx_description
1 polymer ?
#
loop_
_entity_poly.entity_id
_entity_poly.type
_entity_poly.pdbx_seq_one_letter_code
_entity_poly.pdbx_strand_id
1 'polypeptide(L)'
;MIENKNFLAVEYMPPMENIADIILWMTENEPMRYIFDRVRKMLIYDPDTQNWRGHNYGKSERLLLSEAPRIHRNTRTIYRNAEEVKLDLLEPTYSHVSYITHWEDFRRGELIQQIASKQKFIRLFFIWACSQGAILKTDDGFWAGSRTRNAGITR
;
A
#
# COMPACT_ATOMS: atom_id res chain seq x y z
N MET A 1 -7.08 -15.72 -2.09
CA MET A 1 -7.82 -14.55 -1.59
C MET A 1 -6.93 -13.83 -0.57
N ILE A 2 -6.95 -12.50 -0.46
CA ILE A 2 -6.20 -11.77 0.58
C ILE A 2 -7.10 -11.69 1.83
N GLU A 3 -6.68 -12.31 2.92
CA GLU A 3 -7.45 -12.38 4.17
C GLU A 3 -6.99 -11.38 5.24
N ASN A 4 -6.04 -10.50 4.89
CA ASN A 4 -5.48 -9.55 5.84
C ASN A 4 -6.52 -8.48 6.22
N LYS A 5 -6.83 -8.36 7.52
CA LYS A 5 -7.83 -7.41 8.05
C LYS A 5 -7.62 -5.96 7.62
N ASN A 6 -6.37 -5.50 7.52
CA ASN A 6 -6.06 -4.11 7.15
C ASN A 6 -6.33 -3.90 5.66
N PHE A 7 -6.01 -4.88 4.82
CA PHE A 7 -6.39 -4.85 3.41
C PHE A 7 -7.91 -4.88 3.23
N LEU A 8 -8.60 -5.75 3.97
CA LEU A 8 -10.06 -5.90 3.91
C LEU A 8 -10.83 -4.67 4.43
N ALA A 9 -10.17 -3.69 5.05
CA ALA A 9 -10.80 -2.40 5.36
C ALA A 9 -11.38 -1.71 4.11
N VAL A 10 -10.86 -2.01 2.90
CA VAL A 10 -11.43 -1.53 1.63
C VAL A 10 -12.89 -1.96 1.40
N GLU A 11 -13.35 -3.05 2.03
CA GLU A 11 -14.75 -3.50 1.92
C GLU A 11 -15.75 -2.50 2.50
N TYR A 12 -15.29 -1.58 3.35
CA TYR A 12 -16.08 -0.52 3.99
C TYR A 12 -15.84 0.86 3.37
N MET A 13 -15.11 0.94 2.24
CA MET A 13 -14.89 2.18 1.53
C MET A 13 -16.23 2.83 1.11
N PRO A 14 -16.45 4.14 1.33
CA PRO A 14 -17.64 4.82 0.86
C PRO A 14 -17.69 4.87 -0.67
N PRO A 15 -18.86 5.10 -1.28
CA PRO A 15 -18.96 5.27 -2.73
C PRO A 15 -18.13 6.46 -3.23
N MET A 16 -17.35 6.24 -4.28
CA MET A 16 -16.49 7.26 -4.92
C MET A 16 -16.57 7.15 -6.43
N GLU A 17 -16.59 8.28 -7.12
CA GLU A 17 -16.72 8.32 -8.58
C GLU A 17 -15.39 8.00 -9.28
N ASN A 18 -14.29 8.56 -8.77
CA ASN A 18 -13.01 8.53 -9.47
C ASN A 18 -11.99 7.61 -8.80
N ILE A 19 -11.19 6.94 -9.64
CA ILE A 19 -10.09 6.07 -9.17
C ILE A 19 -9.05 6.85 -8.36
N ALA A 20 -8.84 8.14 -8.65
CA ALA A 20 -7.90 8.98 -7.92
C ALA A 20 -8.31 9.13 -6.44
N ASP A 21 -9.60 9.35 -6.19
CA ASP A 21 -10.15 9.49 -4.84
C ASP A 21 -10.06 8.17 -4.07
N ILE A 22 -10.29 7.04 -4.76
CA ILE A 22 -10.12 5.70 -4.17
C ILE A 22 -8.66 5.47 -3.77
N ILE A 23 -7.71 5.81 -4.64
CA ILE A 23 -6.28 5.67 -4.35
C ILE A 23 -5.91 6.54 -3.14
N LEU A 24 -6.37 7.79 -3.10
CA LEU A 24 -6.15 8.69 -1.97
C LEU A 24 -6.73 8.09 -0.68
N TRP A 25 -7.98 7.63 -0.72
CA TRP A 25 -8.63 7.00 0.43
C TRP A 25 -7.86 5.78 0.93
N MET A 26 -7.38 4.91 0.03
CA MET A 26 -6.55 3.75 0.42
C MET A 26 -5.26 4.16 1.14
N THR A 27 -4.67 5.31 0.79
CA THR A 27 -3.46 5.82 1.46
C THR A 27 -3.75 6.51 2.79
N GLU A 28 -4.96 7.03 2.97
CA GLU A 28 -5.39 7.74 4.18
C GLU A 28 -6.16 6.85 5.17
N ASN A 29 -6.24 5.55 4.91
CA ASN A 29 -6.94 4.57 5.74
C ASN A 29 -6.12 3.28 5.96
N GLU A 30 -6.66 2.37 6.79
CA GLU A 30 -6.02 1.11 7.21
C GLU A 30 -5.41 0.23 6.09
N PRO A 31 -5.90 0.19 4.82
CA PRO A 31 -5.23 -0.56 3.76
C PRO A 31 -3.75 -0.21 3.59
N MET A 32 -3.36 1.02 3.92
CA MET A 32 -1.97 1.46 3.86
C MET A 32 -1.03 0.64 4.77
N ARG A 33 -1.51 0.11 5.90
CA ARG A 33 -0.70 -0.79 6.75
C ARG A 33 -0.34 -2.08 6.03
N TYR A 34 -1.30 -2.66 5.31
CA TYR A 34 -1.03 -3.85 4.51
C TYR A 34 -0.03 -3.52 3.41
N ILE A 35 -0.23 -2.42 2.69
CA ILE A 35 0.67 -1.98 1.62
C ILE A 35 2.11 -1.84 2.17
N PHE A 36 2.28 -1.16 3.29
CA PHE A 36 3.57 -1.01 3.96
C PHE A 36 4.21 -2.36 4.31
N ASP A 37 3.47 -3.28 4.95
CA ASP A 37 4.01 -4.61 5.31
C ASP A 37 4.49 -5.40 4.08
N ARG A 38 3.86 -5.21 2.92
CA ARG A 38 4.29 -5.86 1.67
C ARG A 38 5.57 -5.28 1.09
N VAL A 39 5.93 -4.04 1.39
CA VAL A 39 7.13 -3.37 0.85
C VAL A 39 8.23 -3.11 1.86
N ARG A 40 8.00 -3.31 3.16
CA ARG A 40 9.02 -3.03 4.19
C ARG A 40 10.35 -3.76 3.97
N LYS A 41 10.33 -4.92 3.28
CA LYS A 41 11.55 -5.66 2.91
C LYS A 41 12.44 -4.92 1.90
N MET A 42 11.89 -3.92 1.21
CA MET A 42 12.61 -3.00 0.33
C MET A 42 13.32 -1.89 1.11
N LEU A 43 13.11 -1.83 2.42
CA LEU A 43 13.57 -0.76 3.30
C LEU A 43 14.51 -1.34 4.36
N ILE A 44 15.43 -0.51 4.83
CA ILE A 44 16.35 -0.81 5.91
C ILE A 44 16.15 0.24 6.99
N TYR A 45 15.96 -0.22 8.23
CA TYR A 45 15.98 0.63 9.41
C TYR A 45 17.39 0.69 9.97
N ASP A 46 17.91 1.90 10.16
CA ASP A 46 19.16 2.17 10.86
C ASP A 46 18.83 2.50 12.32
N PRO A 47 19.20 1.63 13.29
CA PRO A 47 18.89 1.85 14.70
C PRO A 47 19.66 3.02 15.31
N ASP A 48 20.84 3.38 14.78
CA ASP A 48 21.70 4.43 15.34
C ASP A 48 21.16 5.81 14.98
N THR A 49 20.74 5.98 13.73
CA THR A 49 20.17 7.25 13.24
C THR A 49 18.64 7.29 13.33
N GLN A 50 18.00 6.18 13.71
CA GLN A 50 16.55 5.99 13.75
C GLN A 50 15.84 6.31 12.42
N ASN A 51 16.56 6.12 11.31
CA ASN A 51 16.08 6.44 9.98
C ASN A 51 15.74 5.19 9.18
N TRP A 52 14.74 5.32 8.34
CA TRP A 52 14.44 4.34 7.30
C TRP A 52 15.01 4.81 5.97
N ARG A 53 15.61 3.90 5.20
CA ARG A 53 16.07 4.17 3.84
C ARG A 53 15.74 3.02 2.90
N GLY A 54 15.78 3.28 1.60
CA GLY A 54 15.70 2.23 0.59
C GLY A 54 16.88 1.26 0.67
N HIS A 55 16.62 -0.02 0.40
CA HIS A 55 17.64 -1.09 0.47
C HIS A 55 18.87 -0.83 -0.42
N ASN A 56 18.69 -0.13 -1.55
CA ASN A 56 19.72 0.20 -2.51
C ASN A 56 20.18 1.67 -2.43
N TYR A 57 19.73 2.43 -1.43
CA TYR A 57 20.14 3.82 -1.27
C TYR A 57 21.66 3.95 -1.06
N GLY A 58 22.32 4.76 -1.88
CA GLY A 58 23.77 5.00 -1.82
C GLY A 58 24.65 3.83 -2.27
N LYS A 59 24.07 2.72 -2.76
CA LYS A 59 24.84 1.59 -3.29
C LYS A 59 25.22 1.82 -4.75
N SER A 60 26.44 1.42 -5.13
CA SER A 60 26.92 1.47 -6.51
C SER A 60 26.19 0.47 -7.41
N GLU A 61 25.76 -0.66 -6.85
CA GLU A 61 24.99 -1.69 -7.54
C GLU A 61 23.60 -1.83 -6.92
N ARG A 62 22.59 -1.95 -7.78
CA ARG A 62 21.20 -2.09 -7.38
C ARG A 62 20.80 -3.56 -7.37
N LEU A 63 20.52 -4.11 -6.20
CA LEU A 63 19.97 -5.47 -6.07
C LEU A 63 18.45 -5.44 -6.23
N LEU A 64 17.93 -6.11 -7.25
CA LEU A 64 16.48 -6.22 -7.49
C LEU A 64 15.90 -7.41 -6.72
N LEU A 65 15.05 -7.13 -5.73
CA LEU A 65 14.36 -8.17 -4.97
C LEU A 65 13.30 -8.88 -5.81
N SER A 66 12.81 -8.24 -6.89
CA SER A 66 11.90 -8.88 -7.85
C SER A 66 12.55 -10.00 -8.68
N GLU A 67 13.89 -10.04 -8.75
CA GLU A 67 14.65 -11.06 -9.49
C GLU A 67 15.09 -12.23 -8.60
N ALA A 68 14.83 -12.15 -7.29
CA ALA A 68 15.23 -13.20 -6.36
C ALA A 68 14.63 -14.58 -6.73
N PRO A 69 15.41 -15.67 -6.60
CA PRO A 69 14.93 -17.01 -6.94
C PRO A 69 13.80 -17.44 -5.99
N ARG A 70 12.88 -18.27 -6.51
CA ARG A 70 11.77 -18.88 -5.75
C ARG A 70 10.80 -17.92 -5.06
N ILE A 71 10.75 -16.63 -5.44
CA ILE A 71 9.72 -15.72 -4.95
C ILE A 71 8.37 -15.99 -5.62
N HIS A 72 7.29 -15.91 -4.83
CA HIS A 72 5.93 -16.06 -5.33
C HIS A 72 5.56 -14.94 -6.32
N ARG A 73 4.77 -15.26 -7.36
CA ARG A 73 4.39 -14.32 -8.44
C ARG A 73 3.84 -12.99 -7.92
N ASN A 74 2.93 -13.03 -6.94
CA ASN A 74 2.35 -11.79 -6.39
C ASN A 74 3.40 -10.93 -5.67
N THR A 75 4.31 -11.55 -4.91
CA THR A 75 5.40 -10.83 -4.24
C THR A 75 6.36 -10.23 -5.26
N ARG A 76 6.69 -10.98 -6.34
CA ARG A 76 7.46 -10.47 -7.47
C ARG A 76 6.83 -9.22 -8.07
N THR A 77 5.52 -9.25 -8.33
CA THR A 77 4.80 -8.10 -8.88
C THR A 77 4.86 -6.88 -7.97
N ILE A 78 4.72 -7.07 -6.65
CA ILE A 78 4.86 -5.98 -5.67
C ILE A 78 6.25 -5.37 -5.72
N TYR A 79 7.30 -6.20 -5.61
CA TYR A 79 8.67 -5.72 -5.61
C TYR A 79 9.03 -5.01 -6.91
N ARG A 80 8.65 -5.57 -8.06
CA ARG A 80 8.87 -4.93 -9.36
C ARG A 80 8.21 -3.56 -9.44
N ASN A 81 6.95 -3.43 -9.01
CA ASN A 81 6.28 -2.11 -9.02
C ASN A 81 6.94 -1.13 -8.03
N ALA A 82 7.37 -1.61 -6.86
CA ALA A 82 8.09 -0.81 -5.88
C ALA A 82 9.45 -0.32 -6.41
N GLU A 83 10.19 -1.18 -7.12
CA GLU A 83 11.44 -0.85 -7.81
C GLU A 83 11.21 0.16 -8.94
N GLU A 84 10.15 0.01 -9.72
CA GLU A 84 9.80 0.98 -10.79
C GLU A 84 9.57 2.39 -10.25
N VAL A 85 8.92 2.51 -9.09
CA VAL A 85 8.70 3.81 -8.41
C VAL A 85 9.86 4.22 -7.49
N LYS A 86 10.99 3.49 -7.56
CA LYS A 86 12.25 3.75 -6.83
C LYS A 86 12.12 3.73 -5.31
N LEU A 87 11.21 2.91 -4.75
CA LEU A 87 11.08 2.77 -3.28
C LEU A 87 12.33 2.17 -2.63
N ASP A 88 13.07 1.32 -3.33
CA ASP A 88 14.35 0.77 -2.88
C ASP A 88 15.50 1.79 -2.92
N LEU A 89 15.28 2.96 -3.52
CA LEU A 89 16.26 4.04 -3.60
C LEU A 89 15.84 5.25 -2.76
N LEU A 90 14.87 5.10 -1.86
CA LEU A 90 14.44 6.18 -0.97
C LEU A 90 15.61 6.70 -0.13
N GLU A 91 15.71 8.02 -0.07
CA GLU A 91 16.58 8.73 0.85
C GLU A 91 16.22 8.39 2.31
N PRO A 92 17.16 8.56 3.26
CA PRO A 92 16.87 8.40 4.68
C PRO A 92 15.73 9.33 5.10
N THR A 93 14.74 8.74 5.75
CA THR A 93 13.56 9.45 6.28
C THR A 93 13.49 9.27 7.77
N TYR A 94 13.18 10.36 8.48
CA TYR A 94 13.04 10.31 9.91
C TYR A 94 11.66 9.75 10.24
N SER A 95 11.62 8.54 10.78
CA SER A 95 10.37 7.82 10.91
C SER A 95 10.43 6.83 12.06
N HIS A 96 9.77 7.18 13.16
CA HIS A 96 9.46 6.28 14.29
C HIS A 96 8.34 5.29 13.97
N VAL A 97 8.08 5.02 12.69
CA VAL A 97 6.93 4.21 12.28
C VAL A 97 7.18 2.76 12.66
N SER A 98 6.49 2.33 13.71
CA SER A 98 6.28 0.93 14.05
C SER A 98 4.93 0.47 13.54
N TYR A 99 4.83 -0.75 13.04
CA TYR A 99 3.54 -1.34 12.66
C TYR A 99 2.54 -1.42 13.85
N ILE A 100 3.03 -1.30 15.09
CA ILE A 100 2.27 -1.38 16.34
C ILE A 100 1.70 -0.01 16.77
N THR A 101 2.13 1.11 16.15
CA THR A 101 1.61 2.44 16.53
C THR A 101 0.14 2.62 16.13
N HIS A 102 -0.54 3.53 16.84
CA HIS A 102 -1.89 3.99 16.52
C HIS A 102 -1.98 4.48 15.07
N TRP A 103 -3.15 4.31 14.46
CA TRP A 103 -3.38 4.64 13.04
C TRP A 103 -3.03 6.09 12.71
N GLU A 104 -3.44 7.02 13.57
CA GLU A 104 -3.17 8.45 13.41
C GLU A 104 -1.67 8.77 13.37
N ASP A 105 -0.87 8.09 14.19
CA ASP A 105 0.59 8.30 14.21
C ASP A 105 1.25 7.60 13.01
N PHE A 106 0.81 6.37 12.72
CA PHE A 106 1.30 5.60 11.58
C PHE A 106 1.13 6.36 10.26
N ARG A 107 -0.07 6.88 9.98
CA ARG A 107 -0.38 7.54 8.70
C ARG A 107 0.35 8.87 8.50
N ARG A 108 0.78 9.52 9.58
CA ARG A 108 1.51 10.80 9.56
C ARG A 108 3.03 10.63 9.46
N GLY A 109 3.54 9.40 9.62
CA GLY A 109 4.96 9.14 9.49
C GLY A 109 5.48 9.49 8.10
N GLU A 110 6.63 10.18 8.04
CA GLU A 110 7.23 10.67 6.79
C GLU A 110 7.38 9.54 5.76
N LEU A 111 7.91 8.39 6.20
CA LEU A 111 8.07 7.21 5.35
C LEU A 111 6.73 6.75 4.74
N ILE A 112 5.65 6.75 5.53
CA ILE A 112 4.33 6.32 5.07
C ILE A 112 3.78 7.30 4.05
N GLN A 113 3.94 8.62 4.28
CA GLN A 113 3.57 9.65 3.31
C GLN A 113 4.36 9.52 2.00
N GLN A 114 5.66 9.19 2.08
CA GLN A 114 6.45 8.96 0.87
C GLN A 114 5.99 7.74 0.08
N ILE A 115 5.60 6.65 0.74
CA ILE A 115 5.02 5.49 0.04
C ILE A 115 3.65 5.83 -0.54
N ALA A 116 2.79 6.51 0.23
CA ALA A 116 1.47 6.96 -0.20
C ALA A 116 1.52 7.86 -1.45
N SER A 117 2.56 8.68 -1.58
CA SER A 117 2.76 9.54 -2.76
C SER A 117 2.99 8.74 -4.06
N LYS A 118 3.35 7.45 -3.98
CA LYS A 118 3.62 6.61 -5.16
C LYS A 118 2.32 6.03 -5.73
N GLN A 119 1.43 6.89 -6.25
CA GLN A 119 0.09 6.47 -6.72
C GLN A 119 0.10 5.31 -7.73
N LYS A 120 1.08 5.25 -8.64
CA LYS A 120 1.24 4.12 -9.58
C LYS A 120 1.36 2.78 -8.86
N PHE A 121 2.10 2.77 -7.75
CA PHE A 121 2.27 1.59 -6.90
C PHE A 121 0.99 1.26 -6.12
N ILE A 122 0.32 2.26 -5.54
CA ILE A 122 -0.95 2.06 -4.80
C ILE A 122 -2.04 1.47 -5.72
N ARG A 123 -2.07 1.89 -7.00
CA ARG A 123 -3.01 1.39 -8.01
C ARG A 123 -2.97 -0.14 -8.18
N LEU A 124 -1.83 -0.79 -7.94
CA LEU A 124 -1.74 -2.26 -7.94
C LEU A 124 -2.71 -2.88 -6.93
N PHE A 125 -2.77 -2.34 -5.72
CA PHE A 125 -3.60 -2.85 -4.63
C PHE A 125 -5.08 -2.58 -4.86
N PHE A 126 -5.41 -1.44 -5.47
CA PHE A 126 -6.76 -1.16 -5.95
C PHE A 126 -7.23 -2.23 -6.96
N ILE A 127 -6.41 -2.52 -7.98
CA ILE A 127 -6.73 -3.57 -8.98
C ILE A 127 -6.94 -4.92 -8.30
N TRP A 128 -6.13 -5.24 -7.29
CA TRP A 128 -6.29 -6.48 -6.54
C TRP A 128 -7.57 -6.50 -5.71
N ALA A 129 -7.95 -5.40 -5.07
CA ALA A 129 -9.21 -5.30 -4.34
C ALA A 129 -10.42 -5.51 -5.28
N CYS A 130 -10.40 -4.94 -6.48
CA CYS A 130 -11.42 -5.18 -7.51
C CYS A 130 -11.45 -6.64 -7.95
N SER A 131 -10.29 -7.24 -8.25
CA SER A 131 -10.20 -8.64 -8.70
C SER A 131 -10.73 -9.66 -7.69
N GLN A 132 -10.78 -9.29 -6.41
CA GLN A 132 -11.29 -10.12 -5.32
C GLN A 132 -12.75 -9.80 -4.95
N GLY A 133 -13.37 -8.82 -5.62
CA GLY A 133 -14.72 -8.37 -5.31
C GLY A 133 -14.84 -7.56 -4.01
N ALA A 134 -13.71 -7.10 -3.44
CA ALA A 134 -13.71 -6.28 -2.22
C ALA A 134 -14.11 -4.82 -2.51
N ILE A 135 -13.79 -4.33 -3.70
CA ILE A 135 -14.31 -3.08 -4.26
C ILE A 135 -15.09 -3.43 -5.52
N LEU A 136 -16.28 -2.87 -5.67
CA LEU A 136 -17.20 -3.14 -6.77
C LEU A 136 -17.63 -1.82 -7.41
N LYS A 137 -17.88 -1.84 -8.72
CA LYS A 137 -18.58 -0.75 -9.40
C LYS A 137 -20.09 -0.92 -9.21
N THR A 138 -20.78 0.13 -8.77
CA THR A 138 -22.23 0.18 -8.61
C THR A 138 -22.90 0.47 -9.95
N ASP A 139 -24.20 0.23 -10.02
CA ASP A 139 -25.00 0.48 -11.23
C ASP A 139 -25.07 1.98 -11.56
N ASP A 140 -24.98 2.84 -10.54
CA ASP A 140 -24.91 4.30 -10.65
C ASP A 140 -23.52 4.82 -11.08
N GLY A 141 -22.57 3.93 -11.39
CA GLY A 141 -21.25 4.27 -11.90
C GLY A 141 -20.17 4.54 -10.85
N PHE A 142 -20.53 4.58 -9.57
CA PHE A 142 -19.59 4.74 -8.44
C PHE A 142 -18.82 3.45 -8.15
N TRP A 143 -17.70 3.57 -7.44
CA TRP A 143 -16.98 2.45 -6.84
C TRP A 143 -17.20 2.45 -5.34
N ALA A 144 -17.54 1.29 -4.76
CA ALA A 144 -17.77 1.17 -3.33
C ALA A 144 -17.17 -0.12 -2.78
N GLY A 145 -16.87 -0.12 -1.48
CA GLY A 145 -16.57 -1.35 -0.76
C GLY A 145 -17.76 -2.30 -0.80
N SER A 146 -17.48 -3.61 -0.92
CA SER A 146 -18.51 -4.64 -1.07
C SER A 146 -19.52 -4.68 0.09
N ARG A 147 -19.08 -4.33 1.31
CA ARG A 147 -19.96 -4.26 2.49
C ARG A 147 -20.70 -2.93 2.60
N THR A 148 -20.13 -1.85 2.08
CA THR A 148 -20.83 -0.56 1.98
C THR A 148 -22.01 -0.62 1.02
N ARG A 149 -21.84 -1.29 -0.13
CA ARG A 149 -22.93 -1.50 -1.11
C ARG A 149 -24.13 -2.19 -0.48
N ASN A 150 -23.89 -3.24 0.32
CA ASN A 150 -24.96 -4.02 0.92
C ASN A 150 -25.71 -3.27 2.04
N ALA A 151 -25.09 -2.27 2.66
CA ALA A 151 -25.76 -1.40 3.63
C ALA A 151 -26.78 -0.43 3.00
N GLY A 152 -26.70 -0.21 1.68
CA GLY A 152 -27.66 0.58 0.90
C GLY A 152 -28.86 -0.22 0.37
N ILE A 153 -28.85 -1.55 0.50
CA ILE A 153 -29.93 -2.45 0.09
C ILE A 153 -30.74 -2.84 1.33
N THR A 154 -31.33 -1.84 1.98
CA THR A 154 -32.48 -2.02 2.87
C THR A 154 -33.60 -1.15 2.30
N ARG A 155 -34.28 -1.66 1.28
CA ARG A 155 -35.60 -1.21 0.83
C ARG A 155 -36.40 -2.42 0.39
#